data_AF-A0A1G8FKV2-F1
#
_entry.id   AF-A0A1G8FKV2-F1
#
_cell.length_a   1.000
_cell.length_b   1.000
_cell.length_c   1.000
_cell.angle_alpha   90.00
_cell.angle_beta   90.00
_cell.angle_gamma   90.00
#
_symmetry.space_group_name_H-M   'P 1'
#
loop_
_entity.id
_entity.type
_entity.pdbx_description
1 polymer ?
#
loop_
_entity_poly.entity_id
_entity_poly.type
_entity_poly.pdbx_seq_one_letter_code
_entity_poly.pdbx_strand_id
1 'polypeptide(L)'
;MSQSMLGGDPAEMQQMSTQFNQQSEAVRTTMTALDREAAKVGTAWTGPGAQRFQQAWQNYRTAFQRMTEELQEASRVIGTYRQNIESATK
;
A
#
# COMPACT_ATOMS: atom_id res chain seq x y z
N MET A 1 25.16 -15.37 22.55
CA MET A 1 25.83 -15.67 21.27
C MET A 1 25.12 -14.86 20.20
N SER A 2 25.70 -13.72 19.80
CA SER A 2 25.20 -12.91 18.69
C SER A 2 25.56 -13.63 17.40
N GLN A 3 24.67 -14.51 16.95
CA GLN A 3 24.74 -15.17 15.66
C GLN A 3 24.76 -14.05 14.62
N SER A 4 25.89 -13.91 13.92
CA SER A 4 26.16 -12.85 12.97
C SER A 4 24.97 -12.71 12.01
N MET A 5 24.13 -11.68 12.21
CA MET A 5 23.07 -11.34 11.27
C MET A 5 23.76 -10.82 10.00
N LEU A 6 24.08 -11.73 9.10
CA LEU A 6 24.50 -11.40 7.74
C LEU A 6 23.26 -10.87 7.00
N GLY A 7 22.93 -9.60 7.23
CA GLY A 7 21.94 -8.86 6.43
C GLY A 7 20.47 -8.93 6.89
N GLY A 8 20.09 -9.77 7.86
CA GLY A 8 18.73 -9.83 8.44
C GLY A 8 18.24 -11.24 8.76
N ASP A 9 17.08 -11.37 9.42
CA ASP A 9 16.39 -12.64 9.64
C ASP A 9 15.39 -12.91 8.50
N PRO A 10 15.59 -13.96 7.67
CA PRO A 10 14.71 -14.24 6.54
C PRO A 10 13.25 -14.49 6.92
N ALA A 11 12.98 -15.10 8.08
CA ALA A 11 11.61 -15.39 8.52
C ALA A 11 10.86 -14.09 8.85
N GLU A 12 11.51 -13.20 9.61
CA GLU A 12 10.98 -11.86 9.92
C GLU A 12 10.80 -11.03 8.64
N MET A 13 11.76 -11.07 7.71
CA MET A 13 11.64 -10.37 6.42
C MET A 13 10.49 -10.90 5.57
N GLN A 14 10.23 -12.21 5.56
CA GLN A 14 9.06 -12.77 4.90
C GLN A 14 7.78 -12.25 5.54
N GLN A 15 7.70 -12.19 6.88
CA GLN A 15 6.54 -11.62 7.57
C GLN A 15 6.35 -10.14 7.22
N MET A 16 7.42 -9.34 7.19
CA MET A 16 7.37 -7.94 6.79
C MET A 16 6.82 -7.80 5.36
N SER A 17 7.39 -8.50 4.38
CA SER A 17 6.93 -8.45 2.97
C SER A 17 5.45 -8.83 2.84
N THR A 18 5.00 -9.87 3.53
CA THR A 18 3.59 -10.28 3.58
C THR A 18 2.70 -9.16 4.12
N GLN A 19 3.10 -8.52 5.22
CA GLN A 19 2.29 -7.45 5.82
C GLN A 19 2.17 -6.23 4.91
N PHE A 20 3.26 -5.79 4.29
CA PHE A 20 3.22 -4.68 3.33
C PHE A 20 2.29 -4.98 2.15
N ASN A 21 2.32 -6.20 1.62
CA ASN A 21 1.41 -6.60 0.53
C ASN A 21 -0.06 -6.57 0.98
N GLN A 22 -0.37 -7.18 2.13
CA GLN A 22 -1.72 -7.22 2.70
C GLN A 22 -2.27 -5.81 2.94
N GLN A 23 -1.46 -4.89 3.47
CA GLN A 23 -1.89 -3.51 3.69
C GLN A 23 -2.13 -2.77 2.37
N SER A 24 -1.35 -3.03 1.31
CA SER A 24 -1.63 -2.44 -0.01
C SER A 24 -2.99 -2.89 -0.56
N GLU A 25 -3.34 -4.17 -0.38
CA GLU A 25 -4.63 -4.72 -0.81
C GLU A 25 -5.79 -4.14 0.00
N ALA A 26 -5.59 -3.97 1.32
CA ALA A 26 -6.55 -3.32 2.19
C ALA A 26 -6.82 -1.88 1.75
N VAL A 27 -5.77 -1.10 1.47
CA VAL A 27 -5.87 0.29 0.98
C VAL A 27 -6.64 0.34 -0.33
N ARG A 28 -6.34 -0.56 -1.28
CA ARG A 28 -7.07 -0.65 -2.56
C ARG A 28 -8.55 -0.96 -2.37
N THR A 29 -8.88 -1.85 -1.44
CA THR A 29 -10.26 -2.20 -1.10
C THR A 29 -11.00 -1.01 -0.49
N THR A 30 -10.38 -0.33 0.47
CA THR A 30 -10.93 0.89 1.07
C THR A 30 -11.16 1.98 0.03
N MET A 31 -10.19 2.22 -0.87
CA MET A 31 -10.34 3.21 -1.94
C MET A 31 -11.53 2.88 -2.84
N THR A 32 -11.70 1.61 -3.20
CA THR A 32 -12.84 1.16 -4.03
C THR A 32 -14.19 1.41 -3.35
N ALA A 33 -14.28 1.17 -2.03
CA ALA A 33 -15.50 1.43 -1.27
C ALA A 33 -15.81 2.93 -1.20
N LEU A 34 -14.81 3.76 -0.91
CA LEU A 34 -14.96 5.22 -0.85
C LEU A 34 -15.30 5.82 -2.21
N ASP A 35 -14.73 5.29 -3.30
CA ASP A 35 -15.03 5.74 -4.66
C ASP A 35 -16.49 5.55 -5.04
N ARG A 36 -17.11 4.44 -4.61
CA ARG A 36 -18.54 4.19 -4.83
C ARG A 36 -19.42 5.22 -4.12
N GLU A 37 -19.03 5.64 -2.91
CA GLU A 37 -19.76 6.67 -2.17
C GLU A 37 -19.54 8.06 -2.77
N ALA A 38 -18.29 8.40 -3.14
CA ALA A 38 -17.96 9.66 -3.79
C ALA A 38 -18.64 9.81 -5.16
N ALA A 39 -18.91 8.71 -5.87
CA ALA A 39 -19.66 8.73 -7.12
C ALA A 39 -21.13 9.16 -6.97
N LYS A 40 -21.69 9.12 -5.76
CA LYS A 40 -23.05 9.64 -5.49
C LYS A 40 -23.08 11.17 -5.42
N VAL A 41 -21.92 11.83 -5.35
CA VAL A 41 -21.85 13.29 -5.43
C VAL A 41 -22.21 13.73 -6.84
N GLY A 42 -23.09 14.73 -6.95
CA GLY A 42 -23.74 15.14 -8.19
C GLY A 42 -25.19 14.62 -8.32
N THR A 43 -25.54 13.54 -7.62
CA THR A 43 -26.93 13.03 -7.57
C THR A 43 -27.52 13.14 -6.17
N ALA A 44 -26.83 12.61 -5.16
CA ALA A 44 -27.25 12.66 -3.75
C ALA A 44 -26.86 13.97 -3.04
N TRP A 45 -25.81 14.64 -3.53
CA TRP A 45 -25.35 15.93 -3.01
C TRP A 45 -24.91 16.84 -4.16
N THR A 46 -25.47 18.04 -4.23
CA THR A 46 -25.25 18.99 -5.33
C THR A 46 -24.82 20.37 -4.81
N GLY A 47 -24.51 21.28 -5.74
CA GLY A 47 -24.08 22.66 -5.45
C GLY A 47 -22.56 22.85 -5.35
N PRO A 48 -22.10 24.08 -5.02
CA PRO A 48 -20.66 24.41 -5.06
C PRO A 48 -19.79 23.59 -4.11
N GLY A 49 -20.33 23.20 -2.94
CA GLY A 49 -19.64 22.33 -1.99
C GLY A 49 -19.37 20.93 -2.55
N ALA A 50 -20.36 20.34 -3.22
CA ALA A 50 -20.26 19.04 -3.88
C ALA A 50 -19.19 19.06 -4.98
N GLN A 51 -19.15 20.12 -5.80
CA GLN A 51 -18.15 20.30 -6.84
C GLN A 51 -16.72 20.41 -6.27
N ARG A 52 -16.54 21.19 -5.20
CA ARG A 52 -15.24 21.32 -4.51
C ARG A 52 -14.79 19.98 -3.94
N PHE A 53 -15.71 19.21 -3.34
CA PHE A 53 -15.41 17.87 -2.85
C PHE A 53 -14.99 16.94 -3.99
N GLN A 54 -15.71 16.90 -5.12
CA GLN A 54 -15.35 16.06 -6.26
C GLN A 54 -13.93 16.36 -6.77
N GLN A 55 -13.57 17.63 -6.85
CA GLN A 55 -12.21 18.04 -7.24
C GLN A 55 -11.17 17.57 -6.22
N ALA A 56 -11.42 17.80 -4.93
CA ALA A 56 -10.52 17.37 -3.85
C ALA A 56 -10.38 15.84 -3.82
N TRP A 57 -11.47 15.10 -4.06
CA TRP A 57 -11.50 13.64 -4.08
C TRP A 57 -10.54 13.05 -5.13
N GLN A 58 -10.40 13.69 -6.30
CA GLN A 58 -9.41 13.24 -7.29
C GLN A 58 -7.99 13.31 -6.76
N ASN A 59 -7.64 14.36 -6.02
CA ASN A 59 -6.31 14.48 -5.41
C ASN A 59 -6.09 13.42 -4.34
N TYR A 60 -7.11 13.13 -3.53
CA TYR A 60 -7.05 12.09 -2.51
C TYR A 60 -6.86 10.70 -3.15
N ARG A 61 -7.60 10.38 -4.22
CA ARG A 61 -7.43 9.13 -4.98
C ARG A 61 -5.98 8.95 -5.45
N THR A 62 -5.38 9.98 -6.02
CA THR A 62 -3.98 9.93 -6.46
C THR A 62 -3.03 9.64 -5.30
N ALA A 63 -3.25 10.24 -4.13
CA ALA A 63 -2.42 9.98 -2.96
C ALA A 63 -2.57 8.52 -2.45
N PHE A 64 -3.79 7.99 -2.40
CA PHE A 64 -4.05 6.59 -2.02
C PHE A 64 -3.46 5.59 -3.02
N GLN A 65 -3.54 5.90 -4.32
CA GLN A 65 -2.93 5.08 -5.35
C GLN A 65 -1.41 5.03 -5.18
N ARG A 66 -0.76 6.18 -5.01
CA ARG A 66 0.70 6.24 -4.74
C ARG A 66 1.05 5.44 -3.49
N MET A 67 0.31 5.60 -2.39
CA MET A 67 0.56 4.83 -1.17
C MET A 67 0.45 3.31 -1.41
N THR A 68 -0.51 2.88 -2.22
CA THR A 68 -0.65 1.46 -2.59
C THR A 68 0.58 0.97 -3.37
N GLU A 69 1.05 1.76 -4.34
CA GLU A 69 2.23 1.46 -5.15
C GLU A 69 3.51 1.39 -4.28
N GLU A 70 3.69 2.35 -3.37
CA GLU A 70 4.83 2.37 -2.43
C GLU A 70 4.83 1.16 -1.48
N LEU A 71 3.66 0.74 -0.98
CA LEU A 71 3.54 -0.46 -0.14
C LEU A 71 3.90 -1.73 -0.91
N GLN A 72 3.51 -1.83 -2.18
CA GLN A 72 3.85 -2.95 -3.05
C GLN A 72 5.34 -2.99 -3.36
N GLU A 73 5.95 -1.83 -3.67
CA GLU A 73 7.39 -1.77 -3.92
C GLU A 73 8.18 -2.11 -2.65
N ALA A 74 7.77 -1.61 -1.48
CA ALA A 74 8.40 -1.99 -0.21
C ALA A 74 8.33 -3.52 0.02
N SER A 75 7.17 -4.15 -0.21
CA SER A 75 7.03 -5.62 -0.13
C SER A 75 7.99 -6.34 -1.08
N ARG A 76 8.13 -5.85 -2.31
CA ARG A 76 9.02 -6.39 -3.35
C ARG A 76 10.49 -6.28 -2.95
N VAL A 77 10.90 -5.10 -2.49
CA VAL A 77 12.26 -4.81 -2.03
C VAL A 77 12.66 -5.73 -0.89
N ILE A 78 11.80 -5.88 0.12
CA ILE A 78 12.04 -6.80 1.25
C ILE A 78 12.22 -8.24 0.75
N GLY A 79 11.35 -8.68 -0.16
CA GLY A 79 11.45 -10.02 -0.78
C GLY A 79 12.77 -10.23 -1.52
N THR A 80 13.22 -9.24 -2.29
CA THR A 80 14.51 -9.29 -3.01
C THR A 80 15.70 -9.38 -2.04
N TYR A 81 15.74 -8.54 -1.00
CA TYR A 81 16.82 -8.61 -0.02
C TYR A 81 16.84 -9.96 0.72
N ARG A 82 15.67 -10.51 1.05
CA ARG A 82 15.57 -11.84 1.66
C ARG A 82 16.20 -12.92 0.75
N GLN A 83 15.81 -12.94 -0.53
CA GLN A 83 16.34 -13.91 -1.50
C GLN A 83 17.85 -13.81 -1.66
N ASN A 84 18.39 -12.58 -1.64
CA ASN A 84 19.83 -12.34 -1.69
C ASN A 84 20.55 -12.92 -0.47
N ILE A 85 20.01 -12.71 0.74
CA ILE A 85 20.56 -13.26 1.98
C ILE A 85 20.52 -14.79 1.97
N GLU A 86 19.38 -15.39 1.61
CA GLU A 86 19.24 -16.84 1.50
C GLU A 86 20.20 -17.45 0.48
N SER A 87 20.49 -16.75 -0.62
CA SER A 87 21.41 -17.22 -1.67
C SER A 87 22.87 -17.09 -1.25
N ALA A 88 23.22 -16.07 -0.46
CA ALA A 88 24.58 -15.83 0.02
C ALA A 88 24.95 -16.66 1.25
N THR A 89 23.96 -17.26 1.93
CA THR A 89 24.14 -18.06 3.16
C THR A 89 23.94 -19.57 2.95
N LYS A 90 23.61 -19.98 1.73
CA LYS A 90 23.61 -21.38 1.27
C LYS A 90 24.98 -21.75 0.71
#